data_AF-A0A931YEM2-F1
#
_entry.id   AF-A0A931YEM2-F1
#
_cell.length_a   1.000
_cell.length_b   1.000
_cell.length_c   1.000
_cell.angle_alpha   90.00
_cell.angle_beta   90.00
_cell.angle_gamma   90.00
#
_symmetry.space_group_name_H-M   'P 1'
#
loop_
_entity.id
_entity.type
_entity.pdbx_description
1 polymer ?
#
loop_
_entity_poly.entity_id
_entity_poly.type
_entity_poly.pdbx_seq_one_letter_code
_entity_poly.pdbx_strand_id
1 'polypeptide(L)' 'MQKGMVLPLSTMPGEPVAHVYQGPMQAETIHFLEAVALDRPVLVTPEQARQVMEVTLAADLSAERNQPVPLPLPV' A
#
# COMPACT_ATOMS: atom_id res chain seq x y z
N MET A 1 -30.75 27.70 -16.54
CA MET A 1 -29.55 27.60 -15.70
C MET A 1 -28.59 26.62 -16.36
N GLN A 2 -27.47 27.10 -16.90
CA GLN A 2 -26.44 26.21 -17.46
C GLN A 2 -25.70 25.55 -16.30
N LYS A 3 -25.71 24.21 -16.25
CA LYS A 3 -24.87 23.46 -15.32
C LYS A 3 -23.42 23.79 -15.69
N GLY A 4 -22.70 24.40 -14.76
CA GLY A 4 -21.27 24.70 -14.91
C GLY A 4 -20.47 23.42 -15.15
N MET A 5 -19.21 23.58 -15.51
CA MET A 5 -18.28 22.48 -15.76
C MET A 5 -18.11 21.63 -14.48
N VAL A 6 -18.45 20.34 -14.56
CA VAL A 6 -18.22 19.36 -13.49
C VAL A 6 -16.95 18.61 -13.81
N LEU A 7 -15.86 18.95 -13.13
CA LEU A 7 -14.61 18.21 -13.19
C LEU A 7 -14.62 17.15 -12.09
N PRO A 8 -14.24 15.89 -12.38
CA PRO A 8 -14.00 14.90 -11.34
C PRO A 8 -12.97 15.46 -10.34
N LEU A 9 -13.28 15.39 -9.05
CA LEU A 9 -12.31 15.65 -8.00
C LEU A 9 -11.19 14.61 -8.12
N SER A 10 -10.02 15.05 -8.59
CA SER A 10 -8.79 14.25 -8.58
C SER A 10 -8.23 14.25 -7.16
N THR A 11 -8.89 13.54 -6.26
CA THR A 11 -8.42 13.41 -4.88
C THR A 11 -7.40 12.30 -4.84
N MET A 12 -6.23 12.54 -4.25
CA MET A 12 -5.33 11.43 -3.98
C MET A 12 -6.01 10.47 -2.99
N PRO A 13 -5.89 9.15 -3.18
CA PRO A 13 -6.21 8.19 -2.13
C PRO A 13 -5.48 8.64 -0.86
N GLY A 14 -6.23 8.98 0.19
CA GLY A 14 -5.73 9.53 1.45
C GLY A 14 -6.21 10.95 1.79
N GLU A 15 -6.73 11.71 0.84
CA GLU A 15 -7.24 13.06 1.11
C GLU A 15 -8.63 13.00 1.78
N PRO A 16 -8.87 13.76 2.87
CA PRO A 16 -10.19 13.84 3.48
C PRO A 16 -11.12 14.67 2.58
N VAL A 17 -12.12 14.00 1.98
CA VAL A 17 -13.16 14.65 1.17
C VAL A 17 -14.46 14.58 1.94
N ALA A 18 -14.80 15.68 2.62
CA ALA A 18 -15.96 15.76 3.51
C ALA A 18 -15.97 14.65 4.58
N HIS A 19 -16.83 13.64 4.44
CA HIS A 19 -16.94 12.50 5.38
C HIS A 19 -16.18 11.25 4.90
N VAL A 20 -15.57 11.30 3.71
CA VAL A 20 -14.84 10.18 3.13
C VAL A 20 -13.35 10.33 3.47
N TYR A 21 -12.87 9.49 4.38
CA TYR A 21 -11.46 9.34 4.69
C TYR A 21 -10.88 8.23 3.82
N GLN A 22 -10.09 8.59 2.80
CA GLN A 22 -9.50 7.61 1.87
C GLN A 22 -8.17 7.01 2.37
N GLY A 23 -8.04 6.77 3.68
CA GLY A 23 -6.99 5.90 4.22
C GLY A 23 -5.65 6.57 4.55
N PRO A 24 -4.66 5.79 4.99
CA PRO A 24 -3.45 6.27 5.64
C PRO A 24 -2.37 6.81 4.69
N MET A 25 -2.62 6.90 3.39
CA MET A 25 -1.61 7.29 2.38
C MET A 25 -0.87 8.59 2.72
N GLN A 26 -1.58 9.61 3.22
CA GLN A 26 -0.95 10.85 3.69
C GLN A 26 0.01 10.59 4.86
N ALA A 27 -0.43 9.82 5.86
CA ALA A 27 0.39 9.49 7.02
C ALA A 27 1.61 8.63 6.64
N GLU A 28 1.44 7.66 5.73
CA GLU A 28 2.53 6.83 5.22
C GLU A 28 3.55 7.66 4.42
N THR A 29 3.07 8.60 3.60
CA THR A 29 3.94 9.50 2.83
C THR A 29 4.76 10.39 3.77
N ILE A 30 4.13 10.96 4.80
CA ILE A 30 4.82 11.76 5.81
C ILE A 30 5.86 10.90 6.54
N HIS A 31 5.49 9.70 6.98
CA HIS A 31 6.43 8.78 7.66
C HIS A 31 7.63 8.45 6.80
N PHE A 32 7.42 8.17 5.50
CA PHE A 32 8.51 7.92 4.56
C PHE A 32 9.44 9.14 4.42
N LEU A 33 8.88 10.34 4.26
CA LEU A 33 9.68 11.57 4.17
C LEU A 33 10.48 11.83 5.45
N GLU A 34 9.88 11.62 6.63
CA GLU A 34 10.58 11.79 7.90
C GLU A 34 11.68 10.74 8.12
N ALA A 35 11.46 9.49 7.69
CA ALA A 35 12.49 8.44 7.73
C ALA A 35 13.70 8.82 6.87
N VAL A 36 13.48 9.37 5.68
CA VAL A 36 14.55 9.78 4.77
C VAL A 36 15.24 11.09 5.21
N ALA A 37 14.46 12.09 5.63
CA ALA A 37 14.98 13.43 5.90
C ALA A 37 15.55 13.60 7.31
N LEU A 38 15.08 12.82 8.28
CA LEU A 38 15.42 12.96 9.69
C LEU A 38 16.07 11.70 10.28
N ASP A 39 16.48 10.75 9.43
CA ASP A 39 17.03 9.44 9.83
C ASP A 39 16.16 8.70 10.85
N ARG A 40 14.82 8.84 10.74
CA ARG A 40 13.91 8.07 11.60
C ARG A 40 13.88 6.60 11.18
N PRO A 41 13.64 5.68 12.12
CA PRO A 41 13.47 4.27 11.79
C PRO A 41 12.35 4.06 10.76
N VAL A 42 12.64 3.27 9.72
CA VAL A 42 11.62 2.82 8.76
C VAL A 42 10.60 1.91 9.46
N LEU A 43 9.35 1.96 9.03
CA LEU A 43 8.29 1.12 9.59
C LEU A 43 8.45 -0.36 9.18
N VAL A 44 8.96 -0.59 7.97
CA VAL A 44 9.15 -1.90 7.36
C VAL A 44 10.51 -1.91 6.65
N THR A 45 11.32 -2.95 6.87
CA THR A 45 12.59 -3.11 6.15
C THR A 45 12.37 -3.72 4.75
N PRO A 46 13.31 -3.56 3.81
CA PRO A 46 13.20 -4.19 2.48
C PRO A 46 12.99 -5.71 2.55
N GLU A 47 13.62 -6.38 3.50
CA GLU A 47 13.51 -7.84 3.68
C GLU A 47 12.10 -8.24 4.14
N GLN A 48 11.51 -7.46 5.05
CA GLN A 48 10.14 -7.66 5.52
C GLN A 48 9.13 -7.40 4.38
N ALA A 49 9.33 -6.34 3.61
CA ALA A 49 8.49 -6.05 2.44
C ALA A 49 8.56 -7.18 1.40
N ARG A 50 9.76 -7.72 1.14
CA ARG A 50 9.94 -8.88 0.27
C ARG A 50 9.20 -10.12 0.80
N GLN A 51 9.28 -10.37 2.10
CA GLN A 51 8.58 -11.50 2.73
C GLN A 51 7.05 -11.39 2.57
N VAL A 52 6.47 -10.19 2.67
CA VAL A 52 5.03 -9.99 2.42
C VAL A 52 4.67 -10.36 0.98
N MET A 53 5.43 -9.87 0.00
CA MET A 53 5.21 -10.21 -1.40
C MET A 53 5.34 -11.72 -1.66
N GLU A 54 6.30 -12.35 -1.00
CA GLU A 54 6.56 -13.80 -1.09
C GLU A 54 5.39 -14.63 -0.52
N VAL A 55 4.80 -14.20 0.60
CA VAL A 55 3.59 -14.81 1.18
C VAL A 55 2.39 -14.65 0.25
N THR A 56 2.21 -13.47 -0.36
CA THR A 56 1.13 -13.24 -1.33
C THR A 56 1.25 -14.19 -2.52
N LEU A 57 2.45 -14.33 -3.09
CA LEU A 57 2.69 -15.28 -4.19
C LEU A 57 2.46 -16.74 -3.77
N ALA A 58 2.90 -17.12 -2.57
CA ALA A 58 2.67 -18.46 -2.05
C ALA A 58 1.18 -18.76 -1.86
N ALA A 59 0.37 -17.77 -1.47
CA ALA A 59 -1.08 -17.89 -1.34
C ALA A 59 -1.75 -18.14 -2.71
N ASP A 60 -1.34 -17.41 -3.76
CA ASP A 60 -1.83 -17.63 -5.12
C ASP A 60 -1.48 -19.04 -5.62
N LEU A 61 -0.22 -19.46 -5.45
CA LEU A 61 0.23 -20.82 -5.81
C LEU A 61 -0.50 -21.91 -5.02
N SER A 62 -0.79 -21.67 -3.74
CA SER A 62 -1.56 -22.57 -2.89
C SER A 62 -2.98 -22.74 -3.41
N ALA A 63 -3.62 -21.65 -3.84
CA ALA A 63 -4.96 -21.68 -4.44
C ALA A 63 -4.99 -22.46 -5.76
N GLU A 64 -3.99 -22.28 -6.62
CA GLU A 64 -3.88 -23.00 -7.90
C GLU A 64 -3.63 -24.50 -7.73
N ARG A 65 -2.76 -24.87 -6.79
CA ARG A 65 -2.32 -26.27 -6.57
C ARG A 65 -3.19 -27.04 -5.60
N ASN A 66 -4.04 -26.34 -4.85
CA ASN A 66 -4.81 -26.88 -3.74
C ASN A 66 -3.93 -27.64 -2.73
N GLN A 67 -2.73 -27.11 -2.47
CA GLN A 67 -1.71 -27.71 -1.61
C GLN A 67 -0.94 -26.61 -0.85
N PRO A 68 -0.49 -26.86 0.38
CA PRO A 68 0.36 -25.91 1.11
C PRO A 68 1.67 -25.63 0.37
N VAL A 69 2.07 -24.36 0.33
CA VAL A 69 3.34 -23.91 -0.27
C VAL A 69 4.31 -23.53 0.85
N PRO A 70 5.47 -24.22 0.98
CA PRO A 70 6.47 -23.86 1.97
C PRO A 70 7.21 -22.58 1.58
N LEU A 71 7.64 -21.82 2.60
CA LEU A 71 8.51 -20.66 2.47
C LEU A 71 9.91 -20.97 3.03
N PRO A 72 10.99 -20.38 2.48
CA PRO A 72 10.99 -19.43 1.36
C PRO A 72 10.68 -20.11 0.01
N LEU A 73 10.15 -19.33 -0.93
CA LEU A 73 9.97 -19.75 -2.31
C LEU A 73 11.35 -20.01 -2.95
N PRO A 74 11.46 -21.00 -3.84
CA PRO A 74 12.69 -21.22 -4.59
C PRO A 74 12.96 -19.99 -5.48
N VAL A 75 14.22 -19.54 -5.47
CA VAL A 75 14.78 -18.49 -6.34
C VAL A 75 14.98 -18.95 -7.76
#